data_AF-A0A538EBK5-F1
#
_entry.id   AF-A0A538EBK5-F1
#
_cell.length_a   1.000
_cell.length_b   1.000
_cell.length_c   1.000
_cell.angle_alpha   90.00
_cell.angle_beta   90.00
_cell.angle_gamma   90.00
#
_symmetry.space_group_name_H-M   'P 1'
#
loop_
_entity.id
_entity.type
_entity.pdbx_description
1 polymer ?
#
loop_
_entity_poly.entity_id
_entity_poly.type
_entity_poly.pdbx_seq_one_letter_code
_entity_poly.pdbx_strand_id
1 'polypeptide(L)'
;MRRGALILAAACLFAAASAPARAALPPVKHVFVIVLENENADTSFGPDSQAPYLAKTLTAQGQFMPNYYGITHESLGNYVGMISGQGSNIETQSDCQFYDEMLPGLPGPDGQALGQGCVYPAAFHTVADQLAADGLSWKGYMEDMGNSATEPQTCRHPALNSRDGTQTAKVGDQYAARHNPFVYFDSIVDSPACAQNDVPLDRLPADLAADKTTPSFALISPNLCHDGHDSPCVDGEPGGLVSADAFLQEWVPRIMGSPGFKKGGVLVVTFDEAEDFGSNADSSACC
;
A
#
# COMPACT_ATOMS: atom_id res chain seq x y z
N MET A 1 -53.79 39.52 -58.05
CA MET A 1 -52.79 38.43 -57.95
C MET A 1 -52.10 38.51 -56.60
N ARG A 2 -52.44 37.65 -55.63
CA ARG A 2 -51.60 37.35 -54.46
C ARG A 2 -51.91 35.90 -54.05
N ARG A 3 -51.03 34.97 -54.42
CA ARG A 3 -51.08 33.57 -54.03
C ARG A 3 -50.44 33.47 -52.64
N GLY A 4 -51.23 33.08 -51.63
CA GLY A 4 -50.71 32.75 -50.30
C GLY A 4 -50.14 31.33 -50.31
N ALA A 5 -48.86 31.19 -49.99
CA ALA A 5 -48.21 29.89 -49.82
C ALA A 5 -48.41 29.42 -48.37
N LEU A 6 -49.05 28.26 -48.17
CA LEU A 6 -48.99 27.54 -46.90
C LEU A 6 -47.63 26.85 -46.80
N ILE A 7 -46.84 27.20 -45.79
CA ILE A 7 -45.64 26.47 -45.41
C ILE A 7 -46.07 25.43 -44.36
N LEU A 8 -46.06 24.14 -44.71
CA LEU A 8 -46.13 23.06 -43.73
C LEU A 8 -44.79 22.99 -43.00
N ALA A 9 -44.75 23.37 -41.73
CA ALA A 9 -43.63 23.08 -40.84
C ALA A 9 -43.69 21.60 -40.45
N ALA A 10 -42.81 20.78 -41.02
CA ALA A 10 -42.60 19.42 -40.56
C ALA A 10 -41.84 19.48 -39.22
N ALA A 11 -42.53 19.15 -38.13
CA ALA A 11 -41.91 18.98 -36.82
C ALA A 11 -41.11 17.66 -36.82
N CYS A 12 -39.80 17.76 -37.04
CA CYS A 12 -38.89 16.65 -36.77
C CYS A 12 -38.79 16.45 -35.26
N LEU A 13 -39.50 15.45 -34.73
CA LEU A 13 -39.28 14.91 -33.40
C LEU A 13 -37.91 14.23 -33.37
N PHE A 14 -36.89 14.94 -32.87
CA PHE A 14 -35.63 14.32 -32.48
C PHE A 14 -35.89 13.51 -31.20
N ALA A 15 -36.00 12.19 -31.34
CA ALA A 15 -35.90 11.29 -30.20
C ALA A 15 -34.46 11.39 -29.67
N ALA A 16 -34.29 12.04 -28.51
CA ALA A 16 -33.03 12.02 -27.79
C ALA A 16 -32.74 10.57 -27.41
N ALA A 17 -31.78 9.95 -28.09
CA ALA A 17 -31.28 8.63 -27.70
C ALA A 17 -30.67 8.75 -26.30
N SER A 18 -31.30 8.13 -25.31
CA SER A 18 -30.73 7.98 -23.97
C SER A 18 -29.40 7.24 -24.11
N ALA A 19 -28.31 7.86 -23.67
CA ALA A 19 -27.02 7.19 -23.59
C ALA A 19 -27.17 5.88 -22.80
N PRO A 20 -26.55 4.76 -23.23
CA PRO A 20 -26.64 3.51 -22.50
C PRO A 20 -26.10 3.74 -21.09
N ALA A 21 -26.88 3.36 -20.07
CA ALA A 21 -26.41 3.37 -18.69
C ALA A 21 -25.16 2.49 -18.62
N ARG A 22 -24.03 3.08 -18.23
CA ARG A 22 -22.79 2.33 -18.00
C ARG A 22 -23.10 1.28 -16.94
N ALA A 23 -22.88 0.00 -17.27
CA ALA A 23 -23.05 -1.08 -16.30
C ALA A 23 -22.23 -0.74 -15.05
N ALA A 24 -22.86 -0.81 -13.87
CA ALA A 24 -22.16 -0.60 -12.61
C ALA A 24 -21.03 -1.63 -12.51
N LEU A 25 -19.84 -1.17 -12.13
CA LEU A 25 -18.73 -2.07 -11.84
C LEU A 25 -19.16 -3.02 -10.71
N PRO A 26 -18.68 -4.28 -10.71
CA PRO A 26 -18.93 -5.17 -9.59
C PRO A 26 -18.43 -4.53 -8.29
N PRO A 27 -19.11 -4.75 -7.15
CA PRO A 27 -18.67 -4.22 -5.88
C PRO A 27 -17.30 -4.79 -5.50
N VAL A 28 -16.41 -3.93 -5.04
CA VAL A 28 -15.13 -4.33 -4.46
C VAL A 28 -15.39 -4.87 -3.06
N LYS A 29 -14.82 -6.03 -2.76
CA LYS A 29 -14.93 -6.71 -1.46
C LYS A 29 -13.60 -6.94 -0.78
N HIS A 30 -12.55 -7.12 -1.58
CA HIS A 30 -11.21 -7.43 -1.12
C HIS A 30 -10.23 -6.52 -1.85
N VAL A 31 -9.50 -5.70 -1.12
CA VAL A 31 -8.43 -4.86 -1.66
C VAL A 31 -7.10 -5.43 -1.16
N PHE A 32 -6.20 -5.75 -2.09
CA PHE A 32 -4.83 -6.14 -1.81
C PHE A 32 -3.92 -5.02 -2.26
N VAL A 33 -3.02 -4.58 -1.39
CA VAL A 33 -2.00 -3.58 -1.69
C VAL A 33 -0.65 -4.22 -1.41
N ILE A 34 0.17 -4.38 -2.44
CA ILE A 34 1.59 -4.74 -2.29
C ILE A 34 2.37 -3.44 -2.45
N VAL A 35 3.21 -3.12 -1.48
CA VAL A 35 4.07 -1.93 -1.51
C VAL A 35 5.51 -2.39 -1.62
N LEU A 36 6.17 -2.00 -2.70
CA LEU A 36 7.59 -2.17 -2.97
C LEU A 36 8.38 -0.95 -2.45
N GLU A 37 9.70 -1.06 -2.32
CA GLU A 37 10.56 0.03 -1.80
C GLU A 37 11.30 0.76 -2.93
N ASN A 38 11.34 2.10 -2.79
CA ASN A 38 12.24 3.10 -3.40
C ASN A 38 12.88 2.73 -4.74
N GLU A 39 12.15 2.93 -5.85
CA GLU A 39 12.74 2.86 -7.18
C GLU A 39 12.04 3.79 -8.17
N ASN A 40 12.83 4.40 -9.06
CA ASN A 40 12.30 5.34 -10.04
C ASN A 40 11.45 4.64 -11.10
N ALA A 41 10.42 5.34 -11.57
CA ALA A 41 9.55 4.85 -12.63
C ALA A 41 10.29 4.40 -13.90
N ASP A 42 11.30 5.17 -14.32
CA ASP A 42 12.10 4.86 -15.51
C ASP A 42 12.96 3.61 -15.33
N THR A 43 13.42 3.30 -14.11
CA THR A 43 14.12 2.05 -13.81
C THR A 43 13.14 0.88 -13.73
N SER A 44 12.06 1.04 -12.95
CA SER A 44 11.08 0.01 -12.66
C SER A 44 10.28 -0.43 -13.88
N PHE A 45 9.89 0.52 -14.74
CA PHE A 45 8.99 0.27 -15.88
C PHE A 45 9.65 0.53 -17.25
N GLY A 46 10.91 0.94 -17.27
CA GLY A 46 11.68 1.16 -18.49
C GLY A 46 11.98 -0.11 -19.30
N PRO A 47 12.51 0.04 -20.53
CA PRO A 47 12.80 -1.08 -21.41
C PRO A 47 13.80 -2.08 -20.83
N ASP A 48 14.74 -1.57 -20.01
CA ASP A 48 15.85 -2.31 -19.38
C ASP A 48 15.54 -2.75 -17.94
N SER A 49 14.29 -2.60 -17.48
CA SER A 49 13.87 -3.02 -16.14
C SER A 49 14.25 -4.47 -15.86
N GLN A 50 14.84 -4.68 -14.67
CA GLN A 50 15.17 -6.00 -14.15
C GLN A 50 13.94 -6.75 -13.60
N ALA A 51 12.78 -6.09 -13.57
CA ALA A 51 11.50 -6.63 -13.15
C ALA A 51 10.50 -6.80 -14.31
N PRO A 52 10.72 -7.74 -15.25
CA PRO A 52 9.87 -7.91 -16.42
C PRO A 52 8.44 -8.37 -16.10
N TYR A 53 8.22 -9.09 -15.00
CA TYR A 53 6.86 -9.44 -14.59
C TYR A 53 6.09 -8.20 -14.15
N LEU A 54 6.68 -7.36 -13.30
CA LEU A 54 6.11 -6.05 -12.95
C LEU A 54 5.92 -5.17 -14.19
N ALA A 55 7.01 -4.87 -14.89
CA ALA A 55 7.06 -3.85 -15.93
C ALA A 55 6.23 -4.18 -17.18
N LYS A 56 6.13 -5.47 -17.53
CA LYS A 56 5.54 -5.90 -18.81
C LYS A 56 4.30 -6.78 -18.60
N THR A 57 4.32 -7.67 -17.61
CA THR A 57 3.22 -8.63 -17.42
C THR A 57 2.07 -8.01 -16.66
N LEU A 58 2.32 -7.38 -15.50
CA LEU A 58 1.26 -6.77 -14.69
C LEU A 58 0.66 -5.54 -15.35
N THR A 59 1.47 -4.67 -15.94
CA THR A 59 1.00 -3.49 -16.69
C THR A 59 0.09 -3.87 -17.87
N ALA A 60 0.34 -5.01 -18.53
CA ALA A 60 -0.50 -5.52 -19.61
C ALA A 60 -1.80 -6.20 -19.13
N GLN A 61 -1.85 -6.65 -17.88
CA GLN A 61 -3.03 -7.30 -17.29
C GLN A 61 -3.97 -6.32 -16.56
N GLY A 62 -3.43 -5.19 -16.10
CA GLY A 62 -4.14 -4.21 -15.28
C GLY A 62 -4.26 -2.83 -15.94
N GLN A 63 -4.22 -1.81 -15.10
CA GLN A 63 -4.08 -0.42 -15.53
C GLN A 63 -2.81 0.13 -14.90
N PHE A 64 -1.90 0.61 -15.75
CA PHE A 64 -0.75 1.36 -15.29
C PHE A 64 -1.16 2.82 -15.06
N MET A 65 -0.89 3.34 -13.86
CA MET A 65 -1.25 4.70 -13.47
C MET A 65 0.04 5.49 -13.27
N PRO A 66 0.63 6.06 -14.35
CA PRO A 66 1.79 6.92 -14.20
C PRO A 66 1.38 8.19 -13.44
N ASN A 67 2.34 8.83 -12.77
CA ASN A 67 2.12 10.04 -11.96
C ASN A 67 1.33 9.75 -10.67
N TYR A 68 1.63 8.64 -10.01
CA TYR A 68 1.38 8.46 -8.58
C TYR A 68 2.61 9.02 -7.83
N TYR A 69 2.37 9.73 -6.73
CA TYR A 69 3.43 10.48 -6.03
C TYR A 69 3.35 10.17 -4.54
N GLY A 70 4.51 9.91 -3.94
CA GLY A 70 4.66 9.97 -2.50
C GLY A 70 4.35 11.37 -1.97
N ILE A 71 3.96 11.43 -0.71
CA ILE A 71 3.72 12.68 0.01
C ILE A 71 4.98 13.20 0.70
N THR A 72 6.03 12.38 0.73
CA THR A 72 7.29 12.66 1.39
C THR A 72 8.42 11.81 0.84
N HIS A 73 9.66 12.16 1.18
CA HIS A 73 10.83 11.29 1.06
C HIS A 73 11.07 10.53 2.37
N GLU A 74 11.66 9.35 2.24
CA GLU A 74 11.70 8.14 3.09
C GLU A 74 10.36 7.34 3.13
N SER A 75 10.44 6.04 3.42
CA SER A 75 9.30 5.11 3.38
C SER A 75 8.13 5.48 4.30
N LEU A 76 8.42 5.70 5.59
CA LEU A 76 7.42 5.62 6.66
C LEU A 76 6.27 6.61 6.48
N GLY A 77 6.57 7.86 6.12
CA GLY A 77 5.52 8.86 5.95
C GLY A 77 4.53 8.51 4.82
N ASN A 78 5.00 7.84 3.78
CA ASN A 78 4.15 7.37 2.68
C ASN A 78 3.24 6.22 3.13
N TYR A 79 3.77 5.22 3.86
CA TYR A 79 2.98 4.14 4.44
C TYR A 79 1.93 4.65 5.45
N VAL A 80 2.32 5.57 6.33
CA VAL A 80 1.40 6.21 7.29
C VAL A 80 0.30 6.96 6.55
N GLY A 81 0.65 7.80 5.58
CA GLY A 81 -0.32 8.55 4.78
C GLY A 81 -1.28 7.63 4.03
N MET A 82 -0.80 6.51 3.50
CA MET A 82 -1.59 5.54 2.74
C MET A 82 -2.75 4.95 3.57
N ILE A 83 -2.53 4.63 4.84
CA ILE A 83 -3.57 3.99 5.67
C ILE A 83 -4.38 4.98 6.51
N SER A 84 -3.93 6.22 6.69
CA SER A 84 -4.52 7.15 7.67
C SER A 84 -4.89 8.52 7.11
N GLY A 85 -4.34 8.90 5.94
CA GLY A 85 -4.45 10.26 5.42
C GLY A 85 -3.67 11.32 6.23
N GLN A 86 -2.82 10.91 7.18
CA GLN A 86 -1.91 11.82 7.88
C GLN A 86 -0.80 12.29 6.93
N GLY A 87 -0.50 13.59 6.97
CA GLY A 87 0.65 14.17 6.29
C GLY A 87 1.96 13.78 6.98
N SER A 88 3.08 13.98 6.29
CA SER A 88 4.40 13.73 6.87
C SER A 88 4.79 14.80 7.90
N ASN A 89 5.59 14.39 8.88
CA ASN A 89 6.30 15.26 9.81
C ASN A 89 7.81 14.97 9.74
N ILE A 90 8.59 15.60 10.61
CA ILE A 90 10.05 15.48 10.61
C ILE A 90 10.49 14.05 10.92
N GLU A 91 9.81 13.37 11.83
CA GLU A 91 10.15 12.02 12.26
C GLU A 91 9.83 10.98 11.19
N THR A 92 8.66 11.09 10.54
CA THR A 92 8.27 10.18 9.45
C THR A 92 9.08 10.41 8.17
N GLN A 93 9.64 11.62 7.97
CA GLN A 93 10.61 11.97 6.92
C GLN A 93 12.02 11.41 7.17
N SER A 94 12.19 10.61 8.21
CA SER A 94 13.47 10.01 8.56
C SER A 94 13.26 8.57 9.02
N ASP A 95 12.18 7.93 8.56
CA ASP A 95 11.75 6.59 8.93
C ASP A 95 11.64 6.32 10.43
N CYS A 96 11.42 7.38 11.22
CA CYS A 96 11.30 7.31 12.66
C CYS A 96 12.42 6.47 13.34
N GLN A 97 13.67 6.93 13.18
CA GLN A 97 14.86 6.28 13.78
C GLN A 97 14.71 5.98 15.29
N PHE A 98 13.92 6.78 15.99
CA PHE A 98 13.47 6.53 17.36
C PHE A 98 11.94 6.47 17.36
N TYR A 99 11.39 5.33 17.76
CA TYR A 99 9.96 5.04 17.75
C TYR A 99 9.26 5.81 18.90
N ASP A 100 9.11 7.11 18.69
CA ASP A 100 8.73 8.07 19.71
C ASP A 100 7.23 8.37 19.71
N GLU A 101 6.65 8.45 20.90
CA GLU A 101 5.28 8.88 21.14
C GLU A 101 5.06 10.28 20.56
N MET A 102 3.96 10.47 19.82
CA MET A 102 3.65 11.78 19.27
C MET A 102 3.13 12.74 20.34
N LEU A 103 3.88 13.81 20.59
CA LEU A 103 3.55 14.86 21.55
C LEU A 103 3.46 16.25 20.88
N PRO A 104 2.44 17.07 21.18
CA PRO A 104 1.33 16.78 22.08
C PRO A 104 0.24 15.87 21.49
N GLY A 105 0.32 15.52 20.19
CA GLY A 105 -0.63 14.60 19.56
C GLY A 105 -2.06 15.15 19.53
N LEU A 106 -2.22 16.43 19.19
CA LEU A 106 -3.53 17.11 19.22
C LEU A 106 -4.20 17.09 17.84
N PRO A 107 -5.54 17.00 17.75
CA PRO A 107 -6.23 17.09 16.48
C PRO A 107 -6.10 18.51 15.89
N GLY A 108 -5.66 18.57 14.65
CA GLY A 108 -5.59 19.76 13.82
C GLY A 108 -6.69 19.81 12.75
N PRO A 109 -6.61 20.81 11.85
CA PRO A 109 -7.47 20.88 10.67
C PRO A 109 -7.45 19.56 9.88
N ASP A 110 -8.60 19.22 9.28
CA ASP A 110 -8.76 18.03 8.43
C ASP A 110 -8.37 16.69 9.09
N GLY A 111 -8.37 16.64 10.43
CA GLY A 111 -8.04 15.44 11.20
C GLY A 111 -6.54 15.14 11.29
N GLN A 112 -5.67 16.08 10.92
CA GLN A 112 -4.22 15.94 11.00
C GLN A 112 -3.73 15.96 12.45
N ALA A 113 -2.73 15.15 12.77
CA ALA A 113 -2.12 15.12 14.10
C ALA A 113 -1.07 16.24 14.22
N LEU A 114 -1.24 17.09 15.22
CA LEU A 114 -0.31 18.17 15.53
C LEU A 114 0.63 17.71 16.66
N GLY A 115 1.88 17.45 16.29
CA GLY A 115 2.93 17.09 17.24
C GLY A 115 4.25 16.71 16.59
N GLN A 116 5.14 16.18 17.42
CA GLN A 116 6.45 15.63 17.08
C GLN A 116 6.49 14.20 17.61
N GLY A 117 7.00 13.27 16.81
CA GLY A 117 6.97 11.83 17.04
C GLY A 117 6.27 11.11 15.88
N CYS A 118 6.30 9.78 15.91
CA CYS A 118 5.75 8.97 14.83
C CYS A 118 4.70 7.96 15.30
N VAL A 119 4.54 7.77 16.61
CA VAL A 119 3.50 6.90 17.17
C VAL A 119 2.29 7.76 17.52
N TYR A 120 1.21 7.59 16.74
CA TYR A 120 0.01 8.40 16.78
C TYR A 120 -0.92 7.95 17.91
N PRO A 121 -1.46 8.88 18.73
CA PRO A 121 -2.38 8.56 19.81
C PRO A 121 -3.65 7.87 19.31
N ALA A 122 -4.31 7.10 20.18
CA ALA A 122 -5.47 6.28 19.84
C ALA A 122 -6.69 7.06 19.30
N ALA A 123 -6.68 8.40 19.39
CA ALA A 123 -7.69 9.26 18.78
C ALA A 123 -7.57 9.39 17.25
N PHE A 124 -6.41 9.05 16.68
CA PHE A 124 -6.17 9.08 15.24
C PHE A 124 -6.40 7.69 14.66
N HIS A 125 -7.40 7.59 13.79
CA HIS A 125 -7.83 6.33 13.22
C HIS A 125 -7.31 6.14 11.80
N THR A 126 -7.10 4.89 11.44
CA THR A 126 -6.69 4.43 10.12
C THR A 126 -7.87 3.83 9.35
N VAL A 127 -7.64 3.40 8.11
CA VAL A 127 -8.60 2.58 7.34
C VAL A 127 -8.90 1.26 8.05
N ALA A 128 -7.96 0.70 8.82
CA ALA A 128 -8.17 -0.52 9.60
C ALA A 128 -9.22 -0.31 10.71
N ASP A 129 -9.14 0.81 11.43
CA ASP A 129 -10.13 1.18 12.45
C ASP A 129 -11.52 1.39 11.83
N GLN A 130 -11.58 2.07 10.68
CA GLN A 130 -12.83 2.32 9.95
C GLN A 130 -13.47 1.01 9.46
N LEU A 131 -12.68 0.10 8.89
CA LEU A 131 -13.15 -1.22 8.47
C LEU A 131 -13.68 -2.03 9.65
N ALA A 132 -12.93 -2.07 10.76
CA ALA A 132 -13.35 -2.77 11.97
C ALA A 132 -14.66 -2.20 12.55
N ALA A 133 -14.84 -0.88 12.55
CA ALA A 133 -16.07 -0.23 12.99
C ALA A 133 -17.29 -0.63 12.15
N ASP A 134 -17.08 -0.90 10.86
CA ASP A 134 -18.10 -1.36 9.92
C ASP A 134 -18.23 -2.90 9.84
N GLY A 135 -17.53 -3.63 10.72
CA GLY A 135 -17.55 -5.10 10.76
C GLY A 135 -16.85 -5.77 9.58
N LEU A 136 -15.98 -5.04 8.88
CA LEU A 136 -15.12 -5.55 7.81
C LEU A 136 -13.73 -5.92 8.37
N SER A 137 -13.06 -6.84 7.69
CA SER A 137 -11.76 -7.35 8.13
C SER A 137 -10.60 -6.64 7.43
N TRP A 138 -9.51 -6.47 8.15
CA TRP A 138 -8.25 -5.96 7.62
C TRP A 138 -7.11 -6.87 8.10
N LYS A 139 -6.02 -6.96 7.34
CA LYS A 139 -4.76 -7.58 7.77
C LYS A 139 -3.55 -6.90 7.14
N GLY A 140 -2.48 -6.80 7.92
CA GLY A 140 -1.12 -6.52 7.46
C GLY A 140 -0.33 -7.83 7.36
N TYR A 141 0.36 -8.03 6.25
CA TYR A 141 1.19 -9.20 5.99
C TYR A 141 2.61 -8.74 5.71
N MET A 142 3.48 -8.93 6.70
CA MET A 142 4.85 -8.41 6.65
C MET A 142 5.81 -9.59 6.53
N GLU A 143 6.61 -9.61 5.47
CA GLU A 143 7.64 -10.62 5.31
C GLU A 143 8.69 -10.50 6.42
N ASP A 144 9.26 -11.62 6.85
CA ASP A 144 10.25 -11.74 7.92
C ASP A 144 9.85 -11.29 9.34
N MET A 145 8.67 -10.71 9.56
CA MET A 145 8.22 -10.24 10.88
C MET A 145 8.40 -11.30 11.98
N GLY A 146 8.07 -12.55 11.68
CA GLY A 146 8.11 -13.69 12.61
C GLY A 146 9.44 -14.47 12.65
N ASN A 147 10.47 -14.07 11.90
CA ASN A 147 11.68 -14.90 11.76
C ASN A 147 12.59 -14.88 13.00
N SER A 148 12.45 -13.88 13.87
CA SER A 148 13.25 -13.78 15.09
C SER A 148 12.58 -14.45 16.29
N ALA A 149 13.26 -15.44 16.89
CA ALA A 149 12.79 -16.15 18.08
C ALA A 149 12.76 -15.28 19.35
N THR A 150 13.43 -14.12 19.35
CA THR A 150 13.49 -13.20 20.49
C THR A 150 12.54 -12.02 20.34
N GLU A 151 11.95 -11.83 19.17
CA GLU A 151 11.04 -10.73 18.87
C GLU A 151 9.59 -11.23 18.83
N PRO A 152 8.60 -10.34 19.01
CA PRO A 152 7.20 -10.66 18.80
C PRO A 152 6.96 -11.26 17.40
N GLN A 153 6.14 -12.31 17.35
CA GLN A 153 5.83 -13.05 16.12
C GLN A 153 4.74 -12.39 15.27
N THR A 154 4.01 -11.44 15.86
CA THR A 154 2.87 -10.69 15.31
C THR A 154 2.88 -9.34 16.01
N CYS A 155 2.37 -8.28 15.38
CA CYS A 155 2.40 -6.94 15.98
C CYS A 155 3.83 -6.57 16.41
N ARG A 156 4.81 -6.82 15.55
CA ARG A 156 6.22 -6.59 15.90
C ARG A 156 6.56 -5.12 15.66
N HIS A 157 6.92 -4.43 16.72
CA HIS A 157 7.33 -3.04 16.66
C HIS A 157 8.39 -2.73 17.73
N PRO A 158 9.18 -1.65 17.56
CA PRO A 158 10.12 -1.21 18.59
C PRO A 158 9.39 -0.86 19.89
N ALA A 159 10.11 -0.87 21.01
CA ALA A 159 9.57 -0.37 22.26
C ALA A 159 9.35 1.15 22.16
N LEU A 160 8.26 1.65 22.77
CA LEU A 160 7.95 3.08 22.77
C LEU A 160 9.11 3.91 23.35
N ASN A 161 9.45 5.00 22.67
CA ASN A 161 10.54 5.92 22.98
C ASN A 161 11.92 5.25 22.97
N SER A 162 12.14 4.33 22.02
CA SER A 162 13.41 3.62 21.85
C SER A 162 13.88 3.62 20.41
N ARG A 163 15.18 3.37 20.20
CA ARG A 163 15.75 3.29 18.87
C ARG A 163 15.14 2.12 18.10
N ASP A 164 14.73 2.37 16.87
CA ASP A 164 14.31 1.29 15.98
C ASP A 164 15.53 0.43 15.57
N GLY A 165 15.46 -0.86 15.87
CA GLY A 165 16.48 -1.86 15.56
C GLY A 165 16.27 -2.58 14.23
N THR A 166 15.21 -2.24 13.50
CA THR A 166 14.76 -2.85 12.23
C THR A 166 15.08 -2.00 11.00
N GLN A 167 15.71 -0.83 11.19
CA GLN A 167 16.14 0.07 10.09
C GLN A 167 17.20 -0.52 9.15
N THR A 168 17.75 -1.68 9.46
CA THR A 168 18.78 -2.33 8.64
C THR A 168 18.62 -3.84 8.70
N ALA A 169 18.65 -4.47 7.53
CA ALA A 169 18.56 -5.91 7.37
C ALA A 169 19.67 -6.64 8.16
N LYS A 170 19.32 -7.79 8.73
CA LYS A 170 20.26 -8.73 9.36
C LYS A 170 20.04 -10.11 8.78
N VAL A 171 21.09 -10.91 8.73
CA VAL A 171 20.97 -12.31 8.31
C VAL A 171 19.96 -13.02 9.23
N GLY A 172 18.89 -13.54 8.62
CA GLY A 172 17.79 -14.21 9.31
C GLY A 172 16.68 -13.30 9.84
N ASP A 173 16.75 -11.99 9.63
CA ASP A 173 15.72 -11.02 10.03
C ASP A 173 15.81 -9.74 9.19
N GLN A 174 15.00 -9.66 8.13
CA GLN A 174 14.95 -8.53 7.20
C GLN A 174 13.64 -7.74 7.30
N TYR A 175 12.86 -7.94 8.36
CA TYR A 175 11.68 -7.14 8.64
C TYR A 175 12.06 -5.70 8.98
N ALA A 176 11.31 -4.74 8.44
CA ALA A 176 11.45 -3.31 8.71
C ALA A 176 10.12 -2.75 9.24
N ALA A 177 10.13 -2.20 10.46
CA ALA A 177 8.93 -1.61 11.05
C ALA A 177 8.43 -0.40 10.23
N ARG A 178 9.33 0.39 9.62
CA ARG A 178 8.98 1.52 8.75
C ARG A 178 8.05 1.20 7.57
N HIS A 179 8.02 -0.06 7.13
CA HIS A 179 7.13 -0.55 6.07
C HIS A 179 5.81 -1.14 6.61
N ASN A 180 5.61 -1.14 7.92
CA ASN A 180 4.41 -1.58 8.59
C ASN A 180 3.70 -0.40 9.26
N PRO A 181 2.80 0.31 8.58
CA PRO A 181 2.20 1.52 9.14
C PRO A 181 1.25 1.24 10.31
N PHE A 182 0.71 0.02 10.44
CA PHE A 182 -0.25 -0.30 11.49
C PHE A 182 0.35 -0.21 12.88
N VAL A 183 1.65 -0.49 13.01
CA VAL A 183 2.32 -0.42 14.30
C VAL A 183 2.63 1.01 14.74
N TYR A 184 2.31 2.05 13.97
CA TYR A 184 2.51 3.44 14.39
C TYR A 184 1.25 4.10 14.98
N PHE A 185 0.20 3.33 15.26
CA PHE A 185 -1.06 3.87 15.80
C PHE A 185 -1.47 3.14 17.07
N ASP A 186 -1.60 3.88 18.18
CA ASP A 186 -2.06 3.34 19.47
C ASP A 186 -3.45 2.71 19.39
N SER A 187 -4.31 3.19 18.48
CA SER A 187 -5.64 2.59 18.23
C SER A 187 -5.53 1.11 17.83
N ILE A 188 -4.41 0.73 17.22
CA ILE A 188 -4.10 -0.63 16.79
C ILE A 188 -3.22 -1.33 17.82
N VAL A 189 -2.04 -0.79 18.18
CA VAL A 189 -1.05 -1.51 19.00
C VAL A 189 -1.53 -1.81 20.42
N ASP A 190 -2.38 -0.96 20.99
CA ASP A 190 -2.99 -1.20 22.31
C ASP A 190 -4.23 -2.10 22.25
N SER A 191 -4.61 -2.55 21.05
CA SER A 191 -5.75 -3.42 20.81
C SER A 191 -5.34 -4.86 20.52
N PRO A 192 -6.14 -5.87 20.93
CA PRO A 192 -5.94 -7.25 20.50
C PRO A 192 -5.94 -7.44 18.97
N ALA A 193 -6.46 -6.47 18.23
CA ALA A 193 -6.47 -6.49 16.77
C ALA A 193 -5.06 -6.52 16.17
N CYS A 194 -4.07 -5.86 16.78
CA CYS A 194 -2.71 -5.84 16.24
C CYS A 194 -2.14 -7.27 16.15
N ALA A 195 -2.11 -8.01 17.25
CA ALA A 195 -1.62 -9.39 17.25
C ALA A 195 -2.44 -10.36 16.37
N GLN A 196 -3.70 -10.03 16.05
CA GLN A 196 -4.57 -10.86 15.22
C GLN A 196 -4.41 -10.58 13.71
N ASN A 197 -4.15 -9.32 13.37
CA ASN A 197 -4.27 -8.82 12.01
C ASN A 197 -2.95 -8.33 11.42
N ASP A 198 -2.00 -7.88 12.25
CA ASP A 198 -0.64 -7.54 11.83
C ASP A 198 0.28 -8.75 12.03
N VAL A 199 0.54 -9.47 10.93
CA VAL A 199 1.06 -10.84 10.98
C VAL A 199 2.17 -11.07 9.96
N PRO A 200 2.97 -12.15 10.13
CA PRO A 200 3.93 -12.57 9.12
C PRO A 200 3.25 -12.93 7.79
N LEU A 201 3.95 -12.68 6.68
CA LEU A 201 3.46 -13.00 5.33
C LEU A 201 3.09 -14.48 5.13
N ASP A 202 3.71 -15.40 5.89
CA ASP A 202 3.41 -16.83 5.85
C ASP A 202 1.97 -17.20 6.23
N ARG A 203 1.20 -16.26 6.78
CA ARG A 203 -0.23 -16.41 7.09
C ARG A 203 -1.13 -16.21 5.89
N LEU A 204 -0.68 -15.45 4.88
CA LEU A 204 -1.48 -15.09 3.71
C LEU A 204 -2.06 -16.32 2.96
N PRO A 205 -1.32 -17.42 2.71
CA PRO A 205 -1.87 -18.59 2.03
C PRO A 205 -3.11 -19.19 2.70
N ALA A 206 -3.19 -19.17 4.03
CA ALA A 206 -4.34 -19.69 4.76
C ALA A 206 -5.57 -18.80 4.57
N ASP A 207 -5.38 -17.48 4.59
CA ASP A 207 -6.46 -16.51 4.41
C ASP A 207 -6.98 -16.49 2.95
N LEU A 208 -6.11 -16.76 1.96
CA LEU A 208 -6.48 -16.90 0.55
C LEU A 208 -7.25 -18.20 0.24
N ALA A 209 -7.36 -19.15 1.18
CA ALA A 209 -7.98 -20.45 0.92
C ALA A 209 -9.49 -20.38 0.65
N ALA A 210 -10.18 -19.36 1.16
CA ALA A 210 -11.61 -19.15 0.95
C ALA A 210 -11.98 -17.66 0.97
N ASP A 211 -13.06 -17.33 0.24
CA ASP A 211 -13.70 -16.01 0.21
C ASP A 211 -13.95 -15.44 1.63
N LYS A 212 -14.42 -16.29 2.55
CA LYS A 212 -14.72 -15.90 3.93
C LYS A 212 -13.49 -15.65 4.82
N THR A 213 -12.32 -16.16 4.43
CA THR A 213 -11.07 -15.99 5.18
C THR A 213 -10.20 -14.90 4.58
N THR A 214 -10.50 -14.48 3.34
CA THR A 214 -9.81 -13.38 2.69
C THR A 214 -10.24 -12.05 3.34
N PRO A 215 -9.31 -11.20 3.81
CA PRO A 215 -9.68 -9.96 4.46
C PRO A 215 -10.30 -8.97 3.47
N SER A 216 -11.10 -8.02 3.95
CA SER A 216 -11.61 -6.94 3.10
C SER A 216 -10.51 -5.98 2.64
N PHE A 217 -9.48 -5.80 3.47
CA PHE A 217 -8.26 -5.07 3.13
C PHE A 217 -7.01 -5.85 3.55
N ALA A 218 -6.07 -6.02 2.63
CA ALA A 218 -4.77 -6.65 2.86
C ALA A 218 -3.68 -5.67 2.41
N LEU A 219 -2.83 -5.26 3.34
CA LEU A 219 -1.57 -4.59 3.02
C LEU A 219 -0.45 -5.61 3.15
N ILE A 220 0.40 -5.73 2.13
CA ILE A 220 1.47 -6.71 2.03
C ILE A 220 2.76 -5.94 1.81
N SER A 221 3.72 -6.15 2.70
CA SER A 221 5.07 -5.61 2.57
C SER A 221 6.07 -6.75 2.43
N PRO A 222 6.86 -6.80 1.35
CA PRO A 222 8.07 -7.61 1.31
C PRO A 222 9.07 -7.16 2.40
N ASN A 223 10.09 -7.98 2.62
CA ASN A 223 11.22 -7.65 3.48
C ASN A 223 12.24 -6.81 2.70
N LEU A 224 13.26 -6.32 3.40
CA LEU A 224 14.30 -5.46 2.79
C LEU A 224 15.03 -6.09 1.60
N CYS A 225 15.02 -7.42 1.46
CA CYS A 225 15.63 -8.08 0.30
C CYS A 225 14.70 -8.13 -0.92
N HIS A 226 13.39 -8.18 -0.69
CA HIS A 226 12.38 -8.48 -1.70
C HIS A 226 11.53 -7.27 -2.09
N ASP A 227 11.71 -6.13 -1.45
CA ASP A 227 10.94 -4.91 -1.71
C ASP A 227 11.39 -4.16 -2.96
N GLY A 228 12.62 -4.37 -3.43
CA GLY A 228 13.12 -3.76 -4.65
C GLY A 228 14.29 -2.80 -4.45
N HIS A 229 14.64 -2.47 -3.20
CA HIS A 229 15.63 -1.45 -2.89
C HIS A 229 17.00 -2.04 -2.52
N ASP A 230 17.11 -2.88 -1.48
CA ASP A 230 18.43 -3.35 -1.05
C ASP A 230 19.03 -4.33 -2.07
N SER A 231 20.22 -4.04 -2.56
CA SER A 231 20.98 -4.95 -3.43
C SER A 231 22.50 -4.81 -3.25
N PRO A 232 23.25 -5.91 -3.09
CA PRO A 232 22.75 -7.27 -2.80
C PRO A 232 22.20 -7.39 -1.37
N CYS A 233 21.39 -8.41 -1.12
CA CYS A 233 20.84 -8.67 0.21
C CYS A 233 21.93 -9.14 1.18
N VAL A 234 21.69 -8.94 2.48
CA VAL A 234 22.66 -9.28 3.55
C VAL A 234 22.90 -10.78 3.70
N ASP A 235 22.00 -11.61 3.21
CA ASP A 235 22.07 -13.08 3.17
C ASP A 235 22.65 -13.63 1.86
N GLY A 236 22.98 -12.76 0.89
CA GLY A 236 23.58 -13.11 -0.38
C GLY A 236 22.59 -13.34 -1.53
N GLU A 237 21.29 -13.12 -1.31
CA GLU A 237 20.32 -13.04 -2.40
C GLU A 237 20.55 -11.81 -3.30
N PRO A 238 20.07 -11.82 -4.57
CA PRO A 238 20.33 -10.73 -5.52
C PRO A 238 19.87 -9.36 -5.04
N GLY A 239 18.72 -9.29 -4.38
CA GLY A 239 18.08 -8.05 -3.98
C GLY A 239 17.54 -7.24 -5.15
N GLY A 240 17.18 -5.99 -4.86
CA GLY A 240 16.72 -5.02 -5.84
C GLY A 240 15.50 -5.50 -6.63
N LEU A 241 15.30 -4.90 -7.81
CA LEU A 241 14.20 -5.26 -8.71
C LEU A 241 14.17 -6.73 -9.14
N VAL A 242 15.30 -7.45 -9.13
CA VAL A 242 15.33 -8.90 -9.44
C VAL A 242 14.54 -9.69 -8.39
N SER A 243 14.82 -9.42 -7.11
CA SER A 243 14.11 -10.07 -6.00
C SER A 243 12.65 -9.61 -5.92
N ALA A 244 12.36 -8.33 -6.13
CA ALA A 244 10.99 -7.83 -6.16
C ALA A 244 10.15 -8.46 -7.28
N ASP A 245 10.71 -8.66 -8.47
CA ASP A 245 10.00 -9.32 -9.56
C ASP A 245 9.68 -10.78 -9.22
N ALA A 246 10.63 -11.49 -8.59
CA ALA A 246 10.42 -12.87 -8.13
C ALA A 246 9.34 -12.94 -7.05
N PHE A 247 9.35 -12.01 -6.08
CA PHE A 247 8.32 -11.89 -5.05
C PHE A 247 6.94 -11.71 -5.69
N LEU A 248 6.80 -10.78 -6.65
CA LEU A 248 5.54 -10.54 -7.35
C LEU A 248 5.10 -11.76 -8.18
N GLN A 249 6.02 -12.43 -8.87
CA GLN A 249 5.74 -13.66 -9.62
C GLN A 249 5.22 -14.78 -8.73
N GLU A 250 5.62 -14.82 -7.46
CA GLU A 250 5.10 -15.77 -6.48
C GLU A 250 3.72 -15.38 -5.95
N TRP A 251 3.57 -14.14 -5.47
CA TRP A 251 2.41 -13.76 -4.67
C TRP A 251 1.22 -13.30 -5.50
N VAL A 252 1.44 -12.58 -6.60
CA VAL A 252 0.36 -12.05 -7.42
C VAL A 252 -0.52 -13.17 -8.00
N PRO A 253 0.02 -14.26 -8.59
CA PRO A 253 -0.81 -15.36 -9.07
C PRO A 253 -1.60 -16.06 -7.96
N ARG A 254 -1.04 -16.17 -6.74
CA ARG A 254 -1.72 -16.76 -5.58
C ARG A 254 -2.91 -15.90 -5.15
N ILE A 255 -2.71 -14.59 -5.07
CA ILE A 255 -3.76 -13.61 -4.73
C ILE A 255 -4.85 -13.62 -5.79
N MET A 256 -4.50 -13.40 -7.07
CA MET A 256 -5.45 -13.33 -8.17
C MET A 256 -6.18 -14.66 -8.42
N GLY A 257 -5.53 -15.78 -8.09
CA GLY A 257 -6.10 -17.12 -8.16
C GLY A 257 -7.09 -17.45 -7.03
N SER A 258 -7.08 -16.70 -5.93
CA SER A 258 -7.85 -16.99 -4.72
C SER A 258 -9.38 -16.86 -4.93
N PRO A 259 -10.20 -17.58 -4.14
CA PRO A 259 -11.66 -17.45 -4.20
C PRO A 259 -12.17 -16.05 -3.86
N GLY A 260 -11.54 -15.36 -2.89
CA GLY A 260 -11.90 -13.99 -2.51
C GLY A 260 -11.64 -13.00 -3.65
N PHE A 261 -10.45 -13.07 -4.28
CA PHE A 261 -10.13 -12.17 -5.39
C PHE A 261 -11.09 -12.34 -6.58
N LYS A 262 -11.42 -13.59 -6.93
CA LYS A 262 -12.39 -13.89 -8.01
C LYS A 262 -13.81 -13.41 -7.72
N LYS A 263 -14.12 -12.99 -6.49
CA LYS A 263 -15.44 -12.55 -6.02
C LYS A 263 -15.50 -11.05 -5.68
N GLY A 264 -14.65 -10.24 -6.29
CA GLY A 264 -14.63 -8.79 -6.12
C GLY A 264 -13.30 -8.28 -5.55
N GLY A 265 -12.19 -8.88 -5.98
CA GLY A 265 -10.85 -8.46 -5.63
C GLY A 265 -10.33 -7.32 -6.48
N VAL A 266 -9.55 -6.46 -5.86
CA VAL A 266 -8.68 -5.47 -6.50
C VAL A 266 -7.28 -5.68 -5.96
N LEU A 267 -6.29 -5.67 -6.85
CA LEU A 267 -4.88 -5.68 -6.50
C LEU A 267 -4.26 -4.35 -6.94
N VAL A 268 -3.57 -3.71 -6.01
CA VAL A 268 -2.71 -2.55 -6.23
C VAL A 268 -1.28 -3.01 -5.94
N VAL A 269 -0.37 -2.71 -6.87
CA VAL A 269 1.08 -2.82 -6.67
C VAL A 269 1.61 -1.42 -6.88
N THR A 270 2.40 -0.93 -5.93
CA THR A 270 2.95 0.44 -5.95
C THR A 270 4.29 0.45 -5.21
N PHE A 271 4.98 1.59 -5.24
CA PHE A 271 6.19 1.85 -4.47
C PHE A 271 5.88 2.88 -3.39
N ASP A 272 6.57 2.80 -2.26
CA ASP A 272 6.43 3.74 -1.17
C ASP A 272 7.03 5.12 -1.48
N GLU A 273 8.17 5.14 -2.16
CA GLU A 273 8.88 6.35 -2.54
C GLU A 273 9.69 6.18 -3.85
N ALA A 274 10.43 7.25 -4.20
CA ALA A 274 11.38 7.26 -5.31
C ALA A 274 12.63 8.04 -4.90
N GLU A 275 13.71 7.86 -5.66
CA GLU A 275 15.01 8.45 -5.33
C GLU A 275 14.93 9.98 -5.34
N ASP A 276 15.22 10.65 -4.22
CA ASP A 276 15.22 12.13 -4.15
C ASP A 276 16.64 12.72 -4.21
N PHE A 277 17.68 11.89 -4.30
CA PHE A 277 19.07 12.33 -4.36
C PHE A 277 19.89 11.66 -5.47
N GLY A 278 20.96 12.33 -5.91
CA GLY A 278 21.87 11.81 -6.94
C GLY A 278 21.49 12.17 -8.38
N SER A 279 22.19 11.59 -9.35
CA SER A 279 21.98 11.89 -10.78
C SER A 279 20.68 11.35 -11.35
N ASN A 280 20.01 10.47 -10.60
CA ASN A 280 18.77 9.83 -10.97
C ASN A 280 17.60 10.29 -10.08
N ALA A 281 17.76 11.38 -9.33
CA ALA A 281 16.69 11.87 -8.47
C ALA A 281 15.43 12.16 -9.29
N ASP A 282 14.33 11.54 -8.91
CA ASP A 282 13.00 11.72 -9.48
C ASP A 282 11.92 11.69 -8.39
N SER A 283 11.80 12.80 -7.67
CA SER A 283 10.66 13.03 -6.76
C SER A 283 9.32 13.16 -7.49
N SER A 284 9.29 12.99 -8.82
CA SER A 284 8.08 13.07 -9.63
C SER A 284 7.43 11.71 -9.93
N ALA A 285 7.91 10.60 -9.37
CA ALA A 285 7.22 9.32 -9.57
C ALA A 285 7.57 8.22 -8.56
N CYS A 286 6.70 7.99 -7.58
CA CYS A 286 6.59 6.71 -6.87
C CYS A 286 5.54 5.92 -7.65
N CYS A 287 5.93 5.05 -8.59
CA CYS A 287 4.96 4.40 -9.49
C CYS A 287 4.38 3.10 -8.89
#